data_AF-A0A1B9S159-F1
#
_entry.id   AF-A0A1B9S159-F1
#
_cell.length_a   1.000
_cell.length_b   1.000
_cell.length_c   1.000
_cell.angle_alpha   90.00
_cell.angle_beta   90.00
_cell.angle_gamma   90.00
#
_symmetry.space_group_name_H-M   'P 1'
#
loop_
_entity.id
_entity.type
_entity.pdbx_description
1 polymer ?
#
loop_
_entity_poly.entity_id
_entity_poly.type
_entity_poly.pdbx_seq_one_letter_code
_entity_poly.pdbx_strand_id
1 'polypeptide(L)'
;MDDPSPPPAGAPGEFVHARSIAPKTILYTDADGRDQIREGGSRSWRNCNPGNIRKGDFSRNCGAIGDDGSFAIFPDETVGKAAIIALMKTAAYIRLTLKNAIFRYAPPSENNSEAYARFIHDKTGIALDAVLSDLKADDFRRIANTIQIIEGWKPGIIRANAPPAPLMNAKIGVASSAASATQDWMAIARREAALPLRERSQWPDPGENPRILNYFKVCAPWFEVAGGDEVDWCAAFVNYCLVTSGHMGTDHPGARSFFWNKKNQFHVLSGPQPGAIAVRRYAPFTDPKWTTGNGHVGFVVSWTSTTVTLLGGNQSNTVCEKTFPLLEKNSSGAKQSEFVAFLMPVIV
;
A
#
# COMPACT_ATOMS: atom_id res chain seq x y z
N MET A 1 -15.30 3.25 14.67
CA MET A 1 -15.71 4.21 13.61
C MET A 1 -15.71 3.49 12.27
N ASP A 2 -16.54 2.45 12.12
CA ASP A 2 -16.02 1.28 11.41
C ASP A 2 -16.66 0.93 10.07
N ASP A 3 -17.71 1.59 9.60
CA ASP A 3 -18.33 1.24 8.31
C ASP A 3 -18.15 2.36 7.27
N PRO A 4 -16.93 2.63 6.75
CA PRO A 4 -16.68 3.77 5.87
C PRO A 4 -17.47 3.62 4.58
N SER A 5 -18.28 4.60 4.20
CA SER A 5 -19.06 4.56 2.95
C SER A 5 -18.18 4.18 1.75
N PRO A 6 -18.69 3.40 0.78
CA PRO A 6 -17.94 3.17 -0.44
C PRO A 6 -17.63 4.52 -1.10
N PRO A 7 -16.48 4.65 -1.77
CA PRO A 7 -16.11 5.90 -2.39
C PRO A 7 -17.17 6.30 -3.43
N PRO A 8 -17.55 7.58 -3.51
CA PRO A 8 -18.49 8.07 -4.52
C PRO A 8 -17.98 7.75 -5.93
N ALA A 9 -18.91 7.38 -6.82
CA ALA A 9 -18.58 7.10 -8.21
C ALA A 9 -17.92 8.31 -8.90
N GLY A 10 -16.97 8.04 -9.79
CA GLY A 10 -16.26 9.09 -10.54
C GLY A 10 -14.76 8.84 -10.60
N ALA A 11 -14.07 9.69 -11.36
CA ALA A 11 -12.61 9.73 -11.32
C ALA A 11 -12.13 10.31 -9.98
N PRO A 12 -10.94 9.90 -9.49
CA PRO A 12 -10.35 10.51 -8.30
C PRO A 12 -10.12 12.02 -8.45
N GLY A 13 -10.33 12.73 -7.35
CA GLY A 13 -9.99 14.14 -7.19
C GLY A 13 -8.51 14.32 -6.83
N GLU A 14 -8.21 15.36 -6.02
CA GLU A 14 -6.86 15.60 -5.52
C GLU A 14 -6.42 14.47 -4.58
N PHE A 15 -5.27 13.87 -4.88
CA PHE A 15 -4.72 12.79 -4.08
C PHE A 15 -4.14 13.31 -2.77
N VAL A 16 -4.53 12.69 -1.66
CA VAL A 16 -4.07 13.06 -0.31
C VAL A 16 -3.18 12.00 0.31
N HIS A 17 -3.15 10.80 -0.27
CA HIS A 17 -2.31 9.69 0.18
C HIS A 17 -1.81 8.87 -1.00
N ALA A 18 -0.57 8.37 -0.92
CA ALA A 18 -0.06 7.41 -1.88
C ALA A 18 0.92 6.41 -1.26
N ARG A 19 1.00 5.20 -1.78
CA ARG A 19 1.96 4.18 -1.31
C ARG A 19 2.32 3.15 -2.36
N SER A 20 3.50 2.55 -2.22
CA SER A 20 3.89 1.38 -3.00
C SER A 20 3.09 0.16 -2.57
N ILE A 21 2.44 -0.51 -3.52
CA ILE A 21 1.64 -1.72 -3.28
C ILE A 21 2.20 -2.98 -3.95
N ALA A 22 3.10 -2.83 -4.93
CA ALA A 22 3.81 -3.92 -5.58
C ALA A 22 5.07 -3.37 -6.29
N PRO A 23 5.99 -4.22 -6.80
CA PRO A 23 7.12 -3.75 -7.60
C PRO A 23 6.66 -2.87 -8.76
N LYS A 24 7.15 -1.63 -8.80
CA LYS A 24 6.79 -0.63 -9.81
C LYS A 24 5.28 -0.32 -9.86
N THR A 25 4.59 -0.35 -8.71
CA THR A 25 3.16 -0.06 -8.63
C THR A 25 2.85 0.83 -7.42
N ILE A 26 2.28 2.01 -7.68
CA ILE A 26 1.86 2.98 -6.65
C ILE A 26 0.34 3.11 -6.67
N LEU A 27 -0.28 3.04 -5.49
CA LEU A 27 -1.68 3.38 -5.27
C LEU A 27 -1.77 4.82 -4.78
N TYR A 28 -2.60 5.62 -5.43
CA TYR A 28 -2.98 6.98 -5.03
C TYR A 28 -4.43 6.98 -4.58
N THR A 29 -4.72 7.68 -3.48
CA THR A 29 -6.05 7.77 -2.87
C THR A 29 -6.43 9.23 -2.64
N ASP A 30 -7.59 9.64 -3.13
CA ASP A 30 -8.15 10.98 -2.90
C ASP A 30 -8.83 11.11 -1.53
N ALA A 31 -9.24 12.32 -1.15
CA ALA A 31 -9.90 12.58 0.13
C ALA A 31 -11.24 11.85 0.31
N ASP A 32 -11.89 11.46 -0.79
CA ASP A 32 -13.15 10.72 -0.80
C ASP A 32 -12.93 9.19 -0.82
N GLY A 33 -11.67 8.73 -0.78
CA GLY A 33 -11.31 7.32 -0.82
C GLY A 33 -11.33 6.70 -2.21
N ARG A 34 -11.41 7.50 -3.29
CA ARG A 34 -11.28 7.00 -4.67
C ARG A 34 -9.81 6.76 -4.99
N ASP A 35 -9.56 5.65 -5.67
CA ASP A 35 -8.22 5.13 -5.87
C ASP A 35 -7.79 5.13 -7.35
N GLN A 36 -6.50 5.39 -7.59
CA GLN A 36 -5.84 5.26 -8.88
C GLN A 36 -4.52 4.50 -8.73
N ILE A 37 -4.24 3.59 -9.65
CA ILE A 37 -2.97 2.85 -9.71
C ILE A 37 -2.11 3.41 -10.83
N ARG A 38 -0.83 3.65 -10.53
CA ARG A 38 0.23 3.92 -11.49
C ARG A 38 1.23 2.77 -11.51
N GLU A 39 1.36 2.13 -12.66
CA GLU A 39 2.11 0.88 -12.83
C GLU A 39 3.12 0.97 -13.98
N GLY A 40 4.30 0.35 -13.82
CA GLY A 40 5.37 0.42 -14.82
C GLY A 40 5.94 1.83 -14.98
N GLY A 41 6.49 2.18 -16.15
CA GLY A 41 7.13 3.48 -16.35
C GLY A 41 8.38 3.72 -15.49
N SER A 42 8.83 4.97 -15.39
CA SER A 42 9.93 5.38 -14.50
C SER A 42 9.45 5.57 -13.05
N ARG A 43 10.38 5.48 -12.09
CA ARG A 43 10.08 5.82 -10.68
C ARG A 43 9.62 7.27 -10.55
N SER A 44 10.32 8.20 -11.19
CA SER A 44 9.99 9.63 -11.18
C SER A 44 8.55 9.89 -11.61
N TRP A 45 8.08 9.22 -12.67
CA TRP A 45 6.69 9.32 -13.14
C TRP A 45 5.68 8.68 -12.16
N ARG A 46 5.96 7.45 -11.70
CA ARG A 46 5.05 6.74 -10.78
C ARG A 46 4.86 7.47 -9.46
N ASN A 47 5.89 8.15 -8.98
CA ASN A 47 5.89 8.83 -7.70
C ASN A 47 5.48 10.32 -7.83
N CYS A 48 5.11 10.80 -9.03
CA CYS A 48 4.94 12.23 -9.29
C CYS A 48 6.15 13.07 -8.82
N ASN A 49 7.34 12.48 -8.86
CA ASN A 49 8.56 13.02 -8.28
C ASN A 49 9.61 13.22 -9.38
N PRO A 50 9.50 14.30 -10.17
CA PRO A 50 10.33 14.53 -11.34
C PRO A 50 11.82 14.69 -11.02
N GLY A 51 12.15 14.99 -9.76
CA GLY A 51 13.51 15.15 -9.29
C GLY A 51 14.11 13.93 -8.60
N ASN A 52 13.35 12.85 -8.42
CA ASN A 52 13.74 11.76 -7.50
C ASN A 52 14.18 12.32 -6.13
N ILE A 53 13.40 13.24 -5.55
CA ILE A 53 13.64 13.78 -4.21
C ILE A 53 13.41 12.68 -3.17
N ARG A 54 14.39 12.46 -2.29
CA ARG A 54 14.31 11.43 -1.23
C ARG A 54 13.22 11.77 -0.20
N LYS A 55 12.68 10.73 0.43
CA LYS A 55 11.74 10.91 1.55
C LYS A 55 12.45 11.59 2.74
N GLY A 56 11.74 12.47 3.44
CA GLY A 56 12.25 13.17 4.61
C GLY A 56 11.44 14.42 4.91
N ASP A 57 11.85 15.19 5.92
CA ASP A 57 11.10 16.36 6.37
C ASP A 57 10.97 17.43 5.29
N PHE A 58 12.00 17.61 4.47
CA PHE A 58 11.94 18.52 3.34
C PHE A 58 10.82 18.15 2.35
N SER A 59 10.75 16.90 1.91
CA SER A 59 9.74 16.49 0.92
C SER A 59 8.33 16.48 1.52
N ARG A 60 8.17 16.13 2.79
CA ARG A 60 6.90 16.29 3.52
C ARG A 60 6.44 17.75 3.56
N ASN A 61 7.35 18.68 3.91
CA ASN A 61 7.07 20.11 3.92
C ASN A 61 6.77 20.69 2.53
N CYS A 62 7.17 19.99 1.46
CA CYS A 62 6.83 20.33 0.08
C CYS A 62 5.57 19.61 -0.44
N GLY A 63 4.79 18.96 0.43
CA GLY A 63 3.52 18.34 0.05
C GLY A 63 3.62 16.88 -0.41
N ALA A 64 4.66 16.13 -0.02
CA ALA A 64 4.67 14.69 -0.25
C ALA A 64 3.54 13.98 0.53
N ILE A 65 2.82 13.09 -0.14
CA ILE A 65 1.66 12.33 0.38
C ILE A 65 1.99 10.86 0.66
N GLY A 66 3.26 10.47 0.48
CA GLY A 66 3.72 9.10 0.66
C GLY A 66 5.20 8.91 0.31
N ASP A 67 5.66 7.65 0.35
CA ASP A 67 6.98 7.24 -0.14
C ASP A 67 6.96 5.83 -0.74
N ASP A 68 7.92 5.55 -1.63
CA ASP A 68 8.11 4.23 -2.25
C ASP A 68 9.13 3.35 -1.49
N GLY A 69 9.43 3.70 -0.24
CA GLY A 69 10.50 3.12 0.55
C GLY A 69 11.79 3.94 0.53
N SER A 70 12.09 4.67 -0.55
CA SER A 70 13.32 5.47 -0.69
C SER A 70 13.06 6.94 -1.07
N PHE A 71 12.09 7.18 -1.94
CA PHE A 71 11.78 8.47 -2.53
C PHE A 71 10.38 8.92 -2.17
N ALA A 72 10.20 10.24 -2.07
CA ALA A 72 8.90 10.83 -1.81
C ALA A 72 7.94 10.57 -2.99
N ILE A 73 6.65 10.49 -2.67
CA ILE A 73 5.55 10.49 -3.63
C ILE A 73 4.75 11.78 -3.44
N PHE A 74 4.56 12.54 -4.50
CA PHE A 74 3.79 13.80 -4.50
C PHE A 74 2.38 13.57 -5.06
N PRO A 75 1.39 14.43 -4.76
CA PRO A 75 0.02 14.28 -5.27
C PRO A 75 -0.04 14.37 -6.80
N ASP A 76 0.76 15.26 -7.39
CA ASP A 76 0.88 15.42 -8.83
C ASP A 76 2.27 15.93 -9.24
N GLU A 77 2.49 15.96 -10.55
CA GLU A 77 3.75 16.43 -11.14
C GLU A 77 4.05 17.90 -10.84
N THR A 78 3.01 18.74 -10.73
CA THR A 78 3.15 20.18 -10.44
C THR A 78 3.76 20.39 -9.06
N VAL A 79 3.24 19.69 -8.05
CA VAL A 79 3.79 19.71 -6.69
C VAL A 79 5.21 19.14 -6.66
N GLY A 80 5.45 18.03 -7.37
CA GLY A 80 6.79 17.46 -7.50
C GLY A 80 7.81 18.41 -8.14
N LYS A 81 7.42 19.18 -9.17
CA LYS A 81 8.27 20.24 -9.77
C LYS A 81 8.49 21.41 -8.82
N ALA A 82 7.44 21.82 -8.11
CA ALA A 82 7.55 22.88 -7.10
C ALA A 82 8.53 22.50 -5.98
N ALA A 83 8.59 21.22 -5.59
CA ALA A 83 9.56 20.72 -4.61
C ALA A 83 11.02 20.85 -5.09
N ILE A 84 11.30 20.65 -6.38
CA ILE A 84 12.65 20.90 -6.94
C ILE A 84 12.99 22.39 -6.80
N ILE A 85 12.06 23.28 -7.15
CA ILE A 85 12.26 24.73 -7.05
C ILE A 85 12.48 25.15 -5.59
N ALA A 86 11.70 24.60 -4.67
CA ALA A 86 11.83 24.85 -3.24
C ALA A 86 13.21 24.40 -2.72
N LEU A 87 13.71 23.24 -3.17
CA LEU A 87 15.03 22.72 -2.78
C LEU A 87 16.13 23.69 -3.19
N MET A 88 16.11 24.14 -4.43
CA MET A 88 17.10 25.07 -5.00
C MET A 88 17.07 26.45 -4.30
N LYS A 89 15.96 26.79 -3.63
CA LYS A 89 15.79 28.02 -2.85
C LYS A 89 16.16 27.90 -1.38
N THR A 90 16.48 26.71 -0.89
CA THR A 90 16.96 26.54 0.49
C THR A 90 18.31 27.21 0.71
N ALA A 91 18.64 27.52 1.97
CA ALA A 91 19.94 28.09 2.33
C ALA A 91 21.14 27.21 1.89
N ALA A 92 20.93 25.90 1.75
CA ALA A 92 21.94 24.95 1.29
C ALA A 92 22.25 25.04 -0.21
N TYR A 93 21.36 25.64 -1.00
CA TYR A 93 21.48 25.71 -2.47
C TYR A 93 21.52 27.14 -3.00
N ILE A 94 20.72 28.06 -2.46
CA ILE A 94 20.45 29.36 -3.10
C ILE A 94 21.69 30.25 -3.30
N ARG A 95 22.76 30.04 -2.53
CA ARG A 95 24.03 30.77 -2.66
C ARG A 95 25.07 30.07 -3.55
N LEU A 96 24.74 28.89 -4.07
CA LEU A 96 25.61 28.15 -4.97
C LEU A 96 25.48 28.68 -6.39
N THR A 97 26.54 28.50 -7.17
CA THR A 97 26.46 28.60 -8.64
C THR A 97 25.60 27.43 -9.17
N LEU A 98 25.06 27.56 -10.39
CA LEU A 98 24.34 26.47 -11.04
C LEU A 98 25.17 25.17 -11.04
N LYS A 99 26.46 25.24 -11.38
CA LYS A 99 27.36 24.08 -11.36
C LYS A 99 27.44 23.44 -9.97
N ASN A 100 27.70 24.23 -8.94
CA ASN A 100 27.85 23.71 -7.57
C ASN A 100 26.53 23.17 -7.01
N ALA A 101 25.40 23.78 -7.36
CA ALA A 101 24.08 23.28 -7.03
C ALA A 101 23.83 21.90 -7.64
N ILE A 102 24.15 21.70 -8.91
CA ILE A 102 23.98 20.40 -9.58
C ILE A 102 24.95 19.34 -9.06
N PHE A 103 26.20 19.70 -8.76
CA PHE A 103 27.14 18.78 -8.12
C PHE A 103 26.68 18.35 -6.71
N ARG A 104 25.95 19.22 -6.00
CA ARG A 104 25.30 18.86 -4.74
C ARG A 104 24.07 17.97 -4.95
N TYR A 105 23.27 18.28 -5.97
CA TYR A 105 22.03 17.57 -6.29
C TYR A 105 22.27 16.14 -6.79
N ALA A 106 23.23 15.97 -7.70
CA ALA A 106 23.63 14.72 -8.32
C ALA A 106 25.15 14.54 -8.16
N PRO A 107 25.63 14.06 -7.00
CA PRO A 107 27.07 14.00 -6.69
C PRO A 107 27.89 13.14 -7.66
N PRO A 108 29.16 13.51 -7.95
CA PRO A 108 30.02 12.78 -8.90
C PRO A 108 30.29 11.31 -8.53
N SER A 109 30.15 10.96 -7.25
CA SER A 109 30.27 9.58 -6.77
C SER A 109 29.15 8.66 -7.28
N GLU A 110 28.02 9.23 -7.67
CA GLU A 110 26.82 8.50 -8.11
C GLU A 110 26.42 8.86 -9.55
N ASN A 111 26.88 9.99 -10.07
CA ASN A 111 26.38 10.58 -11.31
C ASN A 111 27.50 11.23 -12.14
N ASN A 112 27.24 11.45 -13.43
CA ASN A 112 28.08 12.33 -14.24
C ASN A 112 27.62 13.80 -14.07
N SER A 113 27.99 14.42 -12.96
CA SER A 113 27.56 15.78 -12.60
C SER A 113 27.97 16.84 -13.62
N GLU A 114 29.12 16.68 -14.28
CA GLU A 114 29.56 17.59 -15.34
C GLU A 114 28.64 17.52 -16.56
N ALA A 115 28.24 16.33 -16.99
CA ALA A 115 27.27 16.18 -18.08
C ALA A 115 25.89 16.70 -17.67
N TYR A 116 25.48 16.47 -16.41
CA TYR A 116 24.23 16.97 -15.85
C TYR A 116 24.19 18.50 -15.90
N ALA A 117 25.20 19.17 -15.35
CA ALA A 117 25.26 20.63 -15.30
C ALA A 117 25.31 21.23 -16.71
N ARG A 118 26.12 20.66 -17.61
CA ARG A 118 26.17 21.08 -19.02
C ARG A 118 24.83 20.91 -19.72
N PHE A 119 24.12 19.81 -19.52
CA PHE A 119 22.81 19.62 -20.14
C PHE A 119 21.80 20.67 -19.68
N ILE A 120 21.81 21.06 -18.39
CA ILE A 120 20.99 22.17 -17.91
C ILE A 120 21.40 23.49 -18.57
N HIS A 121 22.70 23.79 -18.63
CA HIS A 121 23.19 24.97 -19.33
C HIS A 121 22.68 25.03 -20.78
N ASP A 122 22.89 23.96 -21.54
CA ASP A 122 22.52 23.88 -22.96
C ASP A 122 21.02 24.05 -23.19
N LYS A 123 20.18 23.51 -22.29
CA LYS A 123 18.71 23.59 -22.40
C LYS A 123 18.11 24.89 -21.90
N THR A 124 18.76 25.56 -20.94
CA THR A 124 18.18 26.73 -20.26
C THR A 124 18.86 28.05 -20.65
N GLY A 125 20.09 27.99 -21.16
CA GLY A 125 20.95 29.15 -21.39
C GLY A 125 21.53 29.77 -20.11
N ILE A 126 21.31 29.16 -18.94
CA ILE A 126 21.82 29.68 -17.66
C ILE A 126 23.30 29.34 -17.55
N ALA A 127 24.15 30.34 -17.30
CA ALA A 127 25.58 30.14 -17.16
C ALA A 127 25.91 29.24 -15.94
N LEU A 128 26.93 28.40 -16.07
CA LEU A 128 27.31 27.44 -15.01
C LEU A 128 27.81 28.12 -13.74
N ASP A 129 28.34 29.33 -13.85
CA ASP A 129 28.81 30.20 -12.76
C ASP A 129 27.74 31.19 -12.26
N ALA A 130 26.54 31.22 -12.85
CA ALA A 130 25.44 32.03 -12.34
C ALA A 130 25.02 31.55 -10.94
N VAL A 131 24.91 32.48 -9.98
CA VAL A 131 24.47 32.18 -8.61
C VAL A 131 22.95 32.04 -8.58
N LEU A 132 22.44 31.00 -7.92
CA LEU A 132 21.00 30.73 -7.89
C LEU A 132 20.16 31.89 -7.31
N SER A 133 20.73 32.70 -6.40
CA SER A 133 20.07 33.87 -5.81
C SER A 133 19.71 34.95 -6.83
N ASP A 134 20.40 34.98 -7.97
CA ASP A 134 20.24 36.01 -8.99
C ASP A 134 19.27 35.57 -10.09
N LEU A 135 18.82 34.31 -10.04
CA LEU A 135 17.93 33.71 -11.02
C LEU A 135 16.47 34.12 -10.81
N LYS A 136 15.74 34.25 -11.92
CA LYS A 136 14.31 34.58 -11.93
C LYS A 136 13.46 33.34 -11.70
N ALA A 137 12.19 33.53 -11.36
CA ALA A 137 11.25 32.42 -11.16
C ALA A 137 11.17 31.47 -12.38
N ASP A 138 11.21 32.01 -13.60
CA ASP A 138 11.19 31.21 -14.83
C ASP A 138 12.46 30.38 -15.02
N ASP A 139 13.62 30.85 -14.53
CA ASP A 139 14.86 30.08 -14.57
C ASP A 139 14.75 28.82 -13.72
N PHE A 140 14.21 28.93 -12.51
CA PHE A 140 13.95 27.77 -11.66
C PHE A 140 12.97 26.78 -12.31
N ARG A 141 11.93 27.25 -13.01
CA ARG A 141 11.01 26.38 -13.76
C ARG A 141 11.72 25.66 -14.89
N ARG A 142 12.60 26.35 -15.64
CA ARG A 142 13.41 25.74 -16.70
C ARG A 142 14.39 24.70 -16.15
N ILE A 143 15.02 24.97 -15.00
CA ILE A 143 15.87 24.00 -14.29
C ILE A 143 15.06 22.76 -13.89
N ALA A 144 13.92 22.92 -13.23
CA ALA A 144 13.08 21.82 -12.78
C ALA A 144 12.57 20.95 -13.94
N ASN A 145 12.14 21.57 -15.05
CA ASN A 145 11.75 20.84 -16.26
C ASN A 145 12.93 20.08 -16.89
N THR A 146 14.14 20.65 -16.84
CA THR A 146 15.32 19.97 -17.38
C THR A 146 15.77 18.80 -16.50
N ILE A 147 15.69 18.95 -15.17
CA ILE A 147 15.91 17.85 -14.22
C ILE A 147 14.97 16.69 -14.54
N GLN A 148 13.67 16.94 -14.76
CA GLN A 148 12.72 15.87 -15.14
C GLN A 148 13.16 15.06 -16.37
N ILE A 149 13.73 15.73 -17.38
CA ILE A 149 14.23 15.07 -18.59
C ILE A 149 15.42 14.16 -18.25
N ILE A 150 16.37 14.67 -17.45
CA ILE A 150 17.56 13.92 -17.05
C ILE A 150 17.19 12.73 -16.16
N GLU A 151 16.25 12.90 -15.23
CA GLU A 151 15.74 11.84 -14.36
C GLU A 151 14.90 10.78 -15.11
N GLY A 152 14.74 10.92 -16.43
CA GLY A 152 14.19 9.89 -17.30
C GLY A 152 12.69 9.65 -17.10
N TRP A 153 11.92 10.73 -17.01
CA TRP A 153 10.45 10.66 -16.89
C TRP A 153 9.82 9.86 -18.03
N LYS A 154 9.36 8.63 -17.72
CA LYS A 154 8.74 7.72 -18.68
C LYS A 154 7.37 7.30 -18.18
N PRO A 155 6.28 7.71 -18.85
CA PRO A 155 4.94 7.27 -18.49
C PRO A 155 4.79 5.76 -18.51
N GLY A 156 4.02 5.25 -17.54
CA GLY A 156 3.53 3.88 -17.49
C GLY A 156 2.02 3.84 -17.70
N ILE A 157 1.37 2.91 -17.02
CA ILE A 157 -0.08 2.69 -17.10
C ILE A 157 -0.76 3.36 -15.91
N ILE A 158 -1.83 4.09 -16.19
CA ILE A 158 -2.76 4.61 -15.18
C ILE A 158 -4.05 3.81 -15.29
N ARG A 159 -4.53 3.24 -14.19
CA ARG A 159 -5.81 2.51 -14.14
C ARG A 159 -6.54 2.75 -12.82
N ALA A 160 -7.86 2.57 -12.82
CA ALA A 160 -8.63 2.57 -11.58
C ALA A 160 -8.22 1.37 -10.69
N ASN A 161 -8.33 1.54 -9.38
CA ASN A 161 -8.27 0.41 -8.44
C ASN A 161 -9.65 -0.26 -8.33
N ALA A 162 -10.20 -0.66 -9.48
CA ALA A 162 -11.43 -1.42 -9.57
C ALA A 162 -11.09 -2.86 -10.00
N PRO A 163 -11.82 -3.87 -9.51
CA PRO A 163 -11.82 -5.17 -10.16
C PRO A 163 -12.17 -4.97 -11.64
N PRO A 164 -11.56 -5.71 -12.58
CA PRO A 164 -12.05 -5.72 -13.94
C PRO A 164 -13.54 -6.07 -13.91
N ALA A 165 -14.36 -5.40 -14.72
CA ALA A 165 -15.72 -5.88 -14.97
C ALA A 165 -15.63 -7.37 -15.34
N PRO A 166 -16.54 -8.24 -14.86
CA PRO A 166 -16.49 -9.65 -15.21
C PRO A 166 -16.45 -9.74 -16.74
N LEU A 167 -15.36 -10.27 -17.27
CA LEU A 167 -15.29 -10.66 -18.66
C LEU A 167 -16.40 -11.69 -18.85
N MET A 168 -17.53 -11.27 -19.40
CA MET A 168 -18.44 -12.16 -20.11
C MET A 168 -17.67 -12.70 -21.31
N ASN A 169 -16.83 -13.70 -21.08
CA ASN A 169 -16.46 -14.67 -22.08
C ASN A 169 -16.09 -15.98 -21.39
N ALA A 170 -17.07 -16.89 -21.41
CA ALA A 170 -16.86 -18.29 -21.19
C ALA A 170 -15.78 -18.81 -22.14
N LYS A 171 -14.91 -19.68 -21.62
CA LYS A 171 -13.85 -20.43 -22.32
C LYS A 171 -12.53 -19.66 -22.53
N ILE A 172 -11.72 -19.57 -21.47
CA ILE A 172 -10.28 -19.89 -21.44
C ILE A 172 -9.93 -20.11 -19.95
N GLY A 173 -9.10 -21.11 -19.63
CA GLY A 173 -9.01 -21.76 -18.31
C GLY A 173 -8.69 -20.87 -17.09
N VAL A 174 -9.73 -20.55 -16.32
CA VAL A 174 -9.69 -19.82 -15.03
C VAL A 174 -9.05 -20.62 -13.88
N ALA A 175 -9.02 -21.95 -13.98
CA ALA A 175 -8.51 -22.81 -12.90
C ALA A 175 -6.98 -22.74 -12.73
N SER A 176 -6.23 -22.43 -13.78
CA SER A 176 -4.75 -22.43 -13.73
C SER A 176 -4.16 -21.10 -13.21
N SER A 177 -4.87 -19.98 -13.37
CA SER A 177 -4.44 -18.67 -12.83
C SER A 177 -4.80 -18.50 -11.36
N ALA A 178 -5.97 -19.00 -10.93
CA ALA A 178 -6.40 -18.99 -9.53
C ALA A 178 -5.53 -19.85 -8.61
N ALA A 179 -5.12 -21.04 -9.09
CA ALA A 179 -4.22 -21.91 -8.35
C ALA A 179 -2.78 -21.38 -8.28
N SER A 180 -2.31 -20.62 -9.29
CA SER A 180 -1.00 -19.97 -9.25
C SER A 180 -1.00 -18.75 -8.32
N ALA A 181 -2.04 -17.92 -8.37
CA ALA A 181 -2.15 -16.74 -7.53
C ALA A 181 -2.33 -17.08 -6.04
N THR A 182 -3.10 -18.14 -5.72
CA THR A 182 -3.24 -18.61 -4.32
C THR A 182 -1.90 -19.02 -3.70
N GLN A 183 -0.91 -19.43 -4.51
CA GLN A 183 0.43 -19.74 -4.00
C GLN A 183 1.13 -18.49 -3.47
N ASP A 184 0.87 -17.30 -4.00
CA ASP A 184 1.66 -16.10 -3.71
C ASP A 184 1.42 -15.58 -2.29
N TRP A 185 0.17 -15.28 -1.91
CA TRP A 185 -0.11 -14.82 -0.53
C TRP A 185 0.04 -15.94 0.49
N MET A 186 -0.26 -17.20 0.12
CA MET A 186 -0.07 -18.34 1.01
C MET A 186 1.41 -18.61 1.27
N ALA A 187 2.29 -18.41 0.29
CA ALA A 187 3.73 -18.53 0.50
C ALA A 187 4.24 -17.49 1.50
N ILE A 188 3.72 -16.26 1.45
CA ILE A 188 4.05 -15.21 2.43
C ILE A 188 3.52 -15.60 3.82
N ALA A 189 2.26 -16.00 3.93
CA ALA A 189 1.66 -16.40 5.20
C ALA A 189 2.43 -17.57 5.85
N ARG A 190 2.81 -18.59 5.05
CA ARG A 190 3.60 -19.73 5.53
C ARG A 190 5.01 -19.35 5.93
N ARG A 191 5.64 -18.39 5.23
CA ARG A 191 6.95 -17.85 5.60
C ARG A 191 6.90 -17.13 6.94
N GLU A 192 5.90 -16.28 7.16
CA GLU A 192 5.72 -15.60 8.45
C GLU A 192 5.45 -16.60 9.59
N ALA A 193 4.69 -17.68 9.32
CA ALA A 193 4.44 -18.74 10.30
C ALA A 193 5.67 -19.60 10.62
N ALA A 194 6.62 -19.70 9.69
CA ALA A 194 7.87 -20.45 9.86
C ALA A 194 8.95 -19.69 10.61
N LEU A 195 8.75 -18.39 10.89
CA LEU A 195 9.69 -17.58 11.66
C LEU A 195 9.84 -18.09 13.10
N PRO A 196 10.98 -17.79 13.77
CA PRO A 196 11.14 -18.04 15.19
C PRO A 196 9.97 -17.48 15.99
N LEU A 197 9.53 -18.22 17.02
CA LEU A 197 8.30 -17.89 17.76
C LEU A 197 8.28 -16.43 18.23
N ARG A 198 9.40 -15.90 18.70
CA ARG A 198 9.54 -14.51 19.13
C ARG A 198 9.26 -13.50 18.01
N GLU A 199 9.64 -13.79 16.77
CA GLU A 199 9.44 -12.87 15.64
C GLU A 199 8.00 -12.84 15.15
N ARG A 200 7.27 -13.96 15.26
CA ARG A 200 5.89 -14.10 14.77
C ARG A 200 4.82 -13.98 15.86
N SER A 201 5.20 -13.58 17.06
CA SER A 201 4.30 -13.44 18.20
C SER A 201 4.36 -12.04 18.79
N GLN A 202 3.26 -11.61 19.41
CA GLN A 202 3.18 -10.40 20.22
C GLN A 202 4.28 -10.40 21.30
N TRP A 203 4.86 -9.23 21.57
CA TRP A 203 5.81 -9.05 22.66
C TRP A 203 5.10 -8.56 23.92
N PRO A 204 5.57 -8.92 25.11
CA PRO A 204 5.07 -8.29 26.33
C PRO A 204 5.49 -6.82 26.39
N ASP A 205 4.60 -5.99 26.91
CA ASP A 205 4.91 -4.62 27.29
C ASP A 205 6.20 -4.50 28.13
N PRO A 206 7.00 -3.44 27.93
CA PRO A 206 6.75 -2.28 27.05
C PRO A 206 7.31 -2.46 25.62
N GLY A 207 7.62 -3.69 25.21
CA GLY A 207 8.24 -3.96 23.91
C GLY A 207 7.20 -4.18 22.83
N GLU A 208 7.43 -3.63 21.65
CA GLU A 208 6.54 -3.76 20.49
C GLU A 208 7.19 -4.60 19.40
N ASN A 209 6.52 -5.65 18.91
CA ASN A 209 7.07 -6.42 17.80
C ASN A 209 7.01 -5.60 16.49
N PRO A 210 8.16 -5.18 15.91
CA PRO A 210 8.19 -4.32 14.73
C PRO A 210 7.57 -4.97 13.49
N ARG A 211 7.45 -6.31 13.46
CA ARG A 211 6.82 -7.05 12.37
C ARG A 211 5.30 -6.92 12.43
N ILE A 212 4.70 -7.01 13.61
CA ILE A 212 3.25 -6.83 13.79
C ILE A 212 2.88 -5.37 13.48
N LEU A 213 3.68 -4.41 13.96
CA LEU A 213 3.51 -3.00 13.58
C LEU A 213 3.63 -2.80 12.06
N ASN A 214 4.52 -3.53 11.38
CA ASN A 214 4.63 -3.48 9.93
C ASN A 214 3.38 -4.05 9.23
N TYR A 215 2.71 -5.07 9.78
CA TYR A 215 1.43 -5.54 9.23
C TYR A 215 0.38 -4.43 9.23
N PHE A 216 0.27 -3.67 10.34
CA PHE A 216 -0.63 -2.52 10.40
C PHE A 216 -0.24 -1.43 9.40
N LYS A 217 1.05 -1.11 9.31
CA LYS A 217 1.56 -0.11 8.37
C LYS A 217 1.23 -0.45 6.91
N VAL A 218 1.31 -1.72 6.53
CA VAL A 218 0.97 -2.18 5.18
C VAL A 218 -0.55 -2.25 4.98
N CYS A 219 -1.29 -2.67 6.00
CA CYS A 219 -2.75 -2.82 5.97
C CYS A 219 -3.48 -1.48 5.93
N ALA A 220 -3.21 -0.60 6.89
CA ALA A 220 -3.96 0.62 7.15
C ALA A 220 -3.00 1.70 7.68
N PRO A 221 -2.20 2.35 6.82
CA PRO A 221 -1.21 3.34 7.25
C PRO A 221 -1.82 4.59 7.91
N TRP A 222 -3.12 4.81 7.74
CA TRP A 222 -3.90 5.86 8.40
C TRP A 222 -4.31 5.50 9.84
N PHE A 223 -4.21 4.22 10.22
CA PHE A 223 -4.62 3.74 11.53
C PHE A 223 -3.45 3.87 12.50
N GLU A 224 -3.59 4.76 13.47
CA GLU A 224 -2.69 4.78 14.62
C GLU A 224 -3.00 3.58 15.51
N VAL A 225 -1.98 2.75 15.73
CA VAL A 225 -2.10 1.55 16.56
C VAL A 225 -2.05 1.96 18.03
N ALA A 226 -3.15 2.49 18.54
CA ALA A 226 -3.31 2.79 19.96
C ALA A 226 -3.38 1.47 20.75
N GLY A 227 -2.26 1.08 21.37
CA GLY A 227 -2.12 -0.19 22.10
C GLY A 227 -1.16 -1.19 21.46
N GLY A 228 -0.33 -0.78 20.49
CA GLY A 228 0.81 -1.60 20.08
C GLY A 228 0.46 -2.90 19.35
N ASP A 229 1.26 -3.95 19.55
CA ASP A 229 1.00 -5.29 19.02
C ASP A 229 -0.06 -6.08 19.81
N GLU A 230 -0.65 -5.47 20.85
CA GLU A 230 -1.65 -6.07 21.73
C GLU A 230 -3.11 -5.91 21.24
N VAL A 231 -3.32 -5.22 20.12
CA VAL A 231 -4.65 -5.08 19.47
C VAL A 231 -4.93 -6.23 18.50
N ASP A 232 -6.20 -6.48 18.16
CA ASP A 232 -6.55 -7.52 17.18
C ASP A 232 -5.90 -7.29 15.80
N TRP A 233 -4.86 -8.08 15.49
CA TRP A 233 -4.05 -7.92 14.26
C TRP A 233 -4.28 -9.02 13.21
N CYS A 234 -5.33 -9.82 13.35
CA CYS A 234 -5.66 -10.90 12.40
C CYS A 234 -5.86 -10.37 10.96
N ALA A 235 -6.64 -9.30 10.81
CA ALA A 235 -6.88 -8.68 9.50
C ALA A 235 -5.66 -7.89 8.99
N ALA A 236 -4.88 -7.27 9.88
CA ALA A 236 -3.62 -6.64 9.47
C ALA A 236 -2.67 -7.67 8.82
N PHE A 237 -2.54 -8.86 9.41
CA PHE A 237 -1.75 -9.96 8.85
C PHE A 237 -2.27 -10.43 7.48
N VAL A 238 -3.59 -10.63 7.35
CA VAL A 238 -4.19 -11.07 6.06
C VAL A 238 -3.96 -10.01 4.97
N ASN A 239 -4.22 -8.73 5.28
CA ASN A 239 -3.94 -7.64 4.34
C ASN A 239 -2.45 -7.56 3.99
N TYR A 240 -1.54 -7.72 4.95
CA TYR A 240 -0.10 -7.75 4.69
C TYR A 240 0.28 -8.85 3.70
N CYS A 241 -0.24 -10.07 3.87
CA CYS A 241 0.05 -11.18 2.96
C CYS A 241 -0.46 -10.90 1.55
N LEU A 242 -1.67 -10.33 1.42
CA LEU A 242 -2.25 -9.94 0.13
C LEU A 242 -1.42 -8.84 -0.55
N VAL A 243 -1.19 -7.73 0.14
CA VAL A 243 -0.45 -6.58 -0.42
C VAL A 243 0.97 -6.95 -0.77
N THR A 244 1.66 -7.72 0.08
CA THR A 244 3.04 -8.13 -0.18
C THR A 244 3.16 -9.11 -1.35
N SER A 245 2.11 -9.85 -1.69
CA SER A 245 2.05 -10.69 -2.90
C SER A 245 1.55 -9.95 -4.13
N GLY A 246 1.28 -8.64 -4.03
CA GLY A 246 0.79 -7.83 -5.14
C GLY A 246 -0.73 -7.86 -5.33
N HIS A 247 -1.47 -8.49 -4.42
CA HIS A 247 -2.92 -8.47 -4.38
C HIS A 247 -3.45 -7.31 -3.53
N MET A 248 -4.68 -6.91 -3.79
CA MET A 248 -5.31 -5.84 -3.01
C MET A 248 -5.91 -6.40 -1.72
N GLY A 249 -5.63 -5.72 -0.61
CA GLY A 249 -6.33 -5.89 0.66
C GLY A 249 -7.53 -4.93 0.78
N THR A 250 -8.22 -5.03 1.92
CA THR A 250 -9.38 -4.20 2.31
C THR A 250 -9.01 -2.80 2.82
N ASP A 251 -7.73 -2.49 3.00
CA ASP A 251 -7.21 -1.24 3.57
C ASP A 251 -7.71 -0.91 5.00
N HIS A 252 -8.10 -1.94 5.76
CA HIS A 252 -8.71 -1.79 7.08
C HIS A 252 -8.27 -2.89 8.06
N PRO A 253 -7.94 -2.57 9.32
CA PRO A 253 -7.33 -3.50 10.27
C PRO A 253 -8.32 -4.44 10.97
N GLY A 254 -9.63 -4.33 10.70
CA GLY A 254 -10.67 -5.13 11.35
C GLY A 254 -11.22 -6.25 10.46
N ALA A 255 -11.37 -7.48 10.98
CA ALA A 255 -11.80 -8.67 10.22
C ALA A 255 -13.11 -8.49 9.41
N ARG A 256 -14.05 -7.69 9.92
CA ARG A 256 -15.31 -7.32 9.25
C ARG A 256 -15.13 -6.58 7.92
N SER A 257 -13.98 -5.95 7.66
CA SER A 257 -13.71 -5.30 6.38
C SER A 257 -13.79 -6.27 5.19
N PHE A 258 -13.37 -7.52 5.40
CA PHE A 258 -13.49 -8.59 4.43
C PHE A 258 -14.95 -8.99 4.21
N PHE A 259 -15.77 -9.02 5.26
CA PHE A 259 -17.21 -9.28 5.14
C PHE A 259 -17.93 -8.20 4.34
N TRP A 260 -17.61 -6.92 4.59
CA TRP A 260 -18.24 -5.83 3.83
C TRP A 260 -17.80 -5.79 2.37
N ASN A 261 -16.56 -6.19 2.06
CA ASN A 261 -16.02 -6.25 0.70
C ASN A 261 -16.34 -4.99 -0.14
N LYS A 262 -16.25 -3.79 0.44
CA LYS A 262 -16.82 -2.56 -0.14
C LYS A 262 -16.23 -2.17 -1.49
N LYS A 263 -14.96 -2.52 -1.73
CA LYS A 263 -14.26 -2.27 -2.99
C LYS A 263 -14.47 -3.41 -4.01
N ASN A 264 -15.29 -4.43 -3.70
CA ASN A 264 -15.52 -5.63 -4.52
C ASN A 264 -14.24 -6.36 -4.94
N GLN A 265 -13.19 -6.29 -4.12
CA GLN A 265 -11.88 -6.86 -4.41
C GLN A 265 -11.83 -8.38 -4.28
N PHE A 266 -12.91 -8.99 -3.77
CA PHE A 266 -12.98 -10.42 -3.53
C PHE A 266 -14.22 -11.04 -4.18
N HIS A 267 -14.06 -12.23 -4.76
CA HIS A 267 -15.14 -13.13 -5.13
C HIS A 267 -15.59 -13.92 -3.90
N VAL A 268 -16.90 -13.89 -3.62
CA VAL A 268 -17.50 -14.68 -2.54
C VAL A 268 -17.68 -16.12 -3.01
N LEU A 269 -17.13 -17.06 -2.24
CA LEU A 269 -17.21 -18.49 -2.50
C LEU A 269 -18.39 -19.10 -1.74
N SER A 270 -18.94 -20.19 -2.28
CA SER A 270 -20.00 -20.95 -1.61
C SER A 270 -19.53 -21.76 -0.39
N GLY A 271 -18.22 -21.87 -0.18
CA GLY A 271 -17.62 -22.64 0.90
C GLY A 271 -16.10 -22.53 0.95
N PRO A 272 -15.44 -23.22 1.90
CA PRO A 272 -14.00 -23.18 2.06
C PRO A 272 -13.29 -23.78 0.84
N GLN A 273 -12.20 -23.13 0.43
CA GLN A 273 -11.26 -23.62 -0.57
C GLN A 273 -9.83 -23.34 -0.09
N PRO A 274 -8.80 -24.10 -0.51
CA PRO A 274 -7.44 -23.86 -0.08
C PRO A 274 -6.99 -22.43 -0.42
N GLY A 275 -6.42 -21.72 0.56
CA GLY A 275 -5.95 -20.35 0.41
C GLY A 275 -7.03 -19.27 0.41
N ALA A 276 -8.32 -19.64 0.44
CA ALA A 276 -9.41 -18.68 0.57
C ALA A 276 -9.31 -17.92 1.90
N ILE A 277 -9.70 -16.66 1.89
CA ILE A 277 -9.86 -15.87 3.11
C ILE A 277 -11.18 -16.31 3.77
N ALA A 278 -11.14 -16.74 5.01
CA ALA A 278 -12.33 -17.12 5.76
C ALA A 278 -12.60 -16.09 6.87
N VAL A 279 -13.81 -15.55 6.88
CA VAL A 279 -14.23 -14.52 7.84
C VAL A 279 -15.14 -15.16 8.88
N ARG A 280 -14.69 -15.13 10.14
CA ARG A 280 -15.43 -15.63 11.29
C ARG A 280 -15.99 -14.47 12.09
N ARG A 281 -17.30 -14.49 12.34
CA ARG A 281 -18.01 -13.50 13.15
C ARG A 281 -18.30 -14.08 14.53
N TYR A 282 -18.19 -13.26 15.56
CA TYR A 282 -18.62 -13.59 16.91
C TYR A 282 -19.97 -12.92 17.22
N ALA A 283 -20.69 -13.49 18.18
CA ALA A 283 -21.90 -12.89 18.74
C ALA A 283 -21.61 -11.45 19.25
N PRO A 284 -22.58 -10.54 19.21
CA PRO A 284 -23.98 -10.77 18.82
C PRO A 284 -24.24 -10.78 17.29
N PHE A 285 -25.25 -11.54 16.89
CA PHE A 285 -25.72 -11.67 15.49
C PHE A 285 -26.96 -10.83 15.17
N THR A 286 -27.35 -9.94 16.09
CA THR A 286 -28.57 -9.13 15.97
C THR A 286 -28.48 -8.08 14.86
N ASP A 287 -27.28 -7.60 14.55
CA ASP A 287 -27.05 -6.68 13.42
C ASP A 287 -26.61 -7.47 12.17
N PRO A 288 -27.45 -7.62 11.15
CA PRO A 288 -27.08 -8.34 9.93
C PRO A 288 -25.98 -7.62 9.12
N LYS A 289 -25.82 -6.29 9.27
CA LYS A 289 -24.77 -5.52 8.57
C LYS A 289 -23.40 -5.62 9.25
N TRP A 290 -23.37 -6.13 10.47
CA TRP A 290 -22.16 -6.29 11.29
C TRP A 290 -21.34 -4.99 11.42
N THR A 291 -22.04 -3.90 11.70
CA THR A 291 -21.45 -2.57 11.93
C THR A 291 -20.59 -2.52 13.20
N THR A 292 -20.91 -3.35 14.20
CA THR A 292 -20.20 -3.46 15.49
C THR A 292 -19.95 -4.91 15.89
N GLY A 293 -18.92 -5.15 16.69
CA GLY A 293 -18.62 -6.47 17.26
C GLY A 293 -17.38 -7.13 16.66
N ASN A 294 -16.90 -8.18 17.32
CA ASN A 294 -15.60 -8.78 17.04
C ASN A 294 -15.68 -9.86 15.96
N GLY A 295 -14.55 -10.08 15.30
CA GLY A 295 -14.38 -11.05 14.23
C GLY A 295 -12.97 -11.58 14.20
N HIS A 296 -12.78 -12.65 13.44
CA HIS A 296 -11.48 -13.22 13.12
C HIS A 296 -11.39 -13.49 11.63
N VAL A 297 -10.19 -13.42 11.08
CA VAL A 297 -9.94 -13.70 9.67
C VAL A 297 -8.61 -14.43 9.50
N GLY A 298 -8.55 -15.35 8.56
CA GLY A 298 -7.35 -16.10 8.21
C GLY A 298 -7.51 -16.82 6.88
N PHE A 299 -6.46 -17.49 6.44
CA PHE A 299 -6.47 -18.26 5.20
C PHE A 299 -6.80 -19.73 5.46
N VAL A 300 -7.73 -20.29 4.69
CA VAL A 300 -8.13 -21.69 4.78
C VAL A 300 -6.95 -22.60 4.41
N VAL A 301 -6.59 -23.50 5.31
CA VAL A 301 -5.59 -24.55 5.08
C VAL A 301 -6.25 -25.91 4.83
N SER A 302 -7.25 -26.26 5.64
CA SER A 302 -8.01 -27.50 5.55
C SER A 302 -9.39 -27.33 6.17
N TRP A 303 -10.33 -28.23 5.90
CA TRP A 303 -11.67 -28.18 6.47
C TRP A 303 -12.32 -29.56 6.51
N THR A 304 -13.36 -29.69 7.33
CA THR A 304 -14.28 -30.82 7.38
C THR A 304 -15.72 -30.32 7.19
N SER A 305 -16.72 -31.19 7.40
CA SER A 305 -18.12 -30.75 7.43
C SER A 305 -18.47 -29.89 8.64
N THR A 306 -17.61 -29.83 9.67
CA THR A 306 -17.89 -29.12 10.93
C THR A 306 -16.80 -28.14 11.36
N THR A 307 -15.63 -28.16 10.73
CA THR A 307 -14.47 -27.34 11.13
C THR A 307 -13.71 -26.77 9.94
N VAL A 308 -13.01 -25.66 10.17
CA VAL A 308 -12.07 -25.05 9.22
C VAL A 308 -10.77 -24.73 9.97
N THR A 309 -9.64 -25.13 9.39
CA THR A 309 -8.30 -24.78 9.86
C THR A 309 -7.82 -23.55 9.12
N LEU A 310 -7.45 -22.52 9.87
CA LEU A 310 -6.95 -21.26 9.34
C LEU A 310 -5.48 -21.08 9.68
N LEU A 311 -4.70 -20.65 8.68
CA LEU A 311 -3.42 -19.97 8.88
C LEU A 311 -3.71 -18.47 9.03
N GLY A 312 -3.46 -17.92 10.21
CA GLY A 312 -3.82 -16.54 10.51
C GLY A 312 -2.93 -15.90 11.57
N GLY A 313 -3.01 -14.57 11.63
CA GLY A 313 -2.40 -13.76 12.68
C GLY A 313 -3.28 -13.67 13.92
N ASN A 314 -2.70 -13.25 15.03
CA ASN A 314 -3.32 -13.15 16.36
C ASN A 314 -4.02 -14.44 16.85
N GLN A 315 -3.55 -15.60 16.38
CA GLN A 315 -4.10 -16.89 16.82
C GLN A 315 -3.30 -17.36 18.03
N SER A 316 -3.81 -17.06 19.23
CA SER A 316 -3.05 -17.19 20.48
C SER A 316 -1.81 -16.29 20.48
N ASN A 317 -2.00 -15.02 20.11
CA ASN A 317 -0.99 -13.95 20.05
C ASN A 317 0.20 -14.29 19.11
N THR A 318 -0.02 -15.15 18.11
CA THR A 318 1.01 -15.57 17.15
C THR A 318 0.45 -15.85 15.77
N VAL A 319 1.30 -15.86 14.74
CA VAL A 319 0.98 -16.39 13.42
C VAL A 319 1.07 -17.91 13.47
N CYS A 320 -0.04 -18.63 13.40
CA CYS A 320 -0.04 -20.10 13.40
C CYS A 320 -1.24 -20.68 12.66
N GLU A 321 -1.32 -22.01 12.57
CA GLU A 321 -2.54 -22.70 12.14
C GLU A 321 -3.43 -23.02 13.36
N LYS A 322 -4.74 -22.78 13.24
CA LYS A 322 -5.72 -23.09 14.30
C LYS A 322 -7.03 -23.55 13.68
N THR A 323 -7.62 -24.59 14.24
CA THR A 323 -8.90 -25.15 13.81
C THR A 323 -10.05 -24.52 14.59
N PHE A 324 -11.08 -24.08 13.86
CA PHE A 324 -12.29 -23.47 14.40
C PHE A 324 -13.52 -24.25 13.94
N PRO A 325 -14.58 -24.35 14.78
CA PRO A 325 -15.88 -24.83 14.33
C PRO A 325 -16.46 -23.92 13.24
N LEU A 326 -17.13 -24.52 12.25
CA LEU A 326 -17.90 -23.80 11.23
C LEU A 326 -19.02 -22.96 11.87
N LEU A 327 -19.68 -23.55 12.86
CA LEU A 327 -20.69 -22.93 13.70
C LEU A 327 -20.46 -23.39 15.14
N GLU A 328 -20.33 -22.44 16.06
CA GLU A 328 -20.20 -22.69 17.48
C GLU A 328 -21.44 -22.16 18.21
N LYS A 329 -22.00 -22.99 19.10
CA LYS A 329 -23.17 -22.64 19.91
C LYS A 329 -22.82 -22.78 21.39
N ASN A 330 -23.41 -21.92 22.22
CA ASN A 330 -23.30 -22.05 23.68
C ASN A 330 -24.21 -23.18 24.19
N SER A 331 -24.18 -23.42 25.51
CA SER A 331 -25.03 -24.41 26.19
C SER A 331 -26.53 -24.18 26.01
N SER A 332 -26.98 -22.95 25.74
CA SER A 332 -28.38 -22.64 25.45
C SER A 332 -28.76 -22.80 23.97
N GLY A 333 -27.83 -23.26 23.12
CA GLY A 333 -28.04 -23.44 21.69
C GLY A 333 -27.96 -22.14 20.86
N ALA A 334 -27.66 -21.01 21.48
CA ALA A 334 -27.46 -19.73 20.80
C ALA A 334 -26.10 -19.69 20.09
N LYS A 335 -26.05 -19.09 18.90
CA LYS A 335 -24.80 -18.94 18.13
C LYS A 335 -23.80 -18.07 18.91
N GLN A 336 -22.61 -18.60 19.16
CA GLN A 336 -21.47 -17.83 19.69
C GLN A 336 -20.58 -17.31 18.58
N SER A 337 -20.42 -18.09 17.50
CA SER A 337 -19.64 -17.66 16.35
C SER A 337 -19.91 -18.54 15.12
N GLU A 338 -19.70 -17.98 13.93
CA GLU A 338 -19.82 -18.71 12.67
C GLU A 338 -18.92 -18.12 11.58
N PHE A 339 -18.57 -18.93 10.59
CA PHE A 339 -17.98 -18.42 9.36
C PHE A 339 -19.06 -17.79 8.48
N VAL A 340 -18.94 -16.49 8.23
CA VAL A 340 -19.93 -15.69 7.49
C VAL A 340 -19.56 -15.44 6.04
N ALA A 341 -18.28 -15.65 5.68
CA ALA A 341 -17.82 -15.54 4.29
C ALA A 341 -16.56 -16.37 4.04
N PHE A 342 -16.47 -16.90 2.83
CA PHE A 342 -15.23 -17.40 2.23
C PHE A 342 -14.98 -16.59 0.96
N LEU A 343 -13.76 -16.09 0.79
CA LEU A 343 -13.44 -15.07 -0.20
C LEU A 343 -12.16 -15.44 -0.94
N MET A 344 -12.10 -15.15 -2.23
CA MET A 344 -10.89 -15.24 -3.04
C MET A 344 -10.58 -13.87 -3.65
N PRO A 345 -9.32 -13.37 -3.62
CA PRO A 345 -8.96 -12.16 -4.35
C PRO A 345 -9.37 -12.25 -5.81
N VAL A 346 -9.91 -11.17 -6.38
CA VAL A 346 -10.09 -11.06 -7.82
C VAL A 346 -8.70 -10.99 -8.45
N ILE A 347 -8.33 -11.99 -9.25
CA ILE A 347 -7.02 -12.08 -9.88
C ILE A 347 -7.11 -11.44 -11.27
N VAL A 348 -6.16 -10.57 -11.57
CA VAL A 348 -6.05 -9.83 -12.84
C VAL A 348 -5.24 -10.62 -13.84
#